data_AF-A0A972G3G6-F1
#
_entry.id   AF-A0A972G3G6-F1
#
_cell.length_a   1.000
_cell.length_b   1.000
_cell.length_c   1.000
_cell.angle_alpha   90.00
_cell.angle_beta   90.00
_cell.angle_gamma   90.00
#
_symmetry.space_group_name_H-M   'P 1'
#
loop_
_entity.id
_entity.type
_entity.pdbx_description
1 polymer ?
#
loop_
_entity_poly.entity_id
_entity_poly.type
_entity_poly.pdbx_seq_one_letter_code
_entity_poly.pdbx_strand_id
1 'polypeptide(L)'
;MIKLAVCITTIAVVSACAINPSALPQDQRSARVQNATTSDLCASYSRGTSDALGNQMIEAELVVRGITQCWSRPLGQATARAFGQAIYDRSGAVATTGVDYDCSDFASAASAQRFFLASGGPFSDQHDLDRDGDGLACEWGTEIRQIANSRPAVRISTPTRPRQSSLGRCYTGPRGGTYTITASGNRNYDGC
;
A
#
# COMPACT_ATOMS: atom_id res chain seq x y z
N MET A 1 -57.22 45.03 -22.84
CA MET A 1 -55.77 45.24 -22.62
C MET A 1 -55.31 44.28 -21.54
N ILE A 2 -54.77 43.11 -21.92
CA ILE A 2 -54.15 42.15 -21.00
C ILE A 2 -52.78 41.84 -21.59
N LYS A 3 -51.71 42.39 -21.01
CA LYS A 3 -50.34 41.99 -21.34
C LYS A 3 -49.96 40.87 -20.38
N LEU A 4 -49.89 39.65 -20.91
CA LEU A 4 -49.41 38.47 -20.24
C LEU A 4 -47.87 38.60 -20.09
N ALA A 5 -47.38 38.83 -18.88
CA ALA A 5 -45.95 38.84 -18.60
C ALA A 5 -45.48 37.38 -18.41
N VAL A 6 -44.87 36.82 -19.46
CA VAL A 6 -44.19 35.52 -19.40
C VAL A 6 -42.89 35.73 -18.64
N CYS A 7 -42.85 35.27 -17.38
CA CYS A 7 -41.64 35.21 -16.58
C CYS A 7 -40.83 34.01 -17.06
N ILE A 8 -39.91 34.22 -18.01
CA ILE A 8 -38.93 33.21 -18.42
C ILE A 8 -37.95 33.09 -17.25
N THR A 9 -38.21 32.14 -16.36
CA THR A 9 -37.22 31.67 -15.40
C THR A 9 -36.09 31.02 -16.18
N THR A 10 -35.04 31.79 -16.47
CA THR A 10 -33.76 31.24 -16.90
C THR A 10 -33.27 30.35 -15.76
N ILE A 11 -33.35 29.04 -15.97
CA ILE A 11 -32.67 28.07 -15.13
C ILE A 11 -31.18 28.39 -15.30
N ALA A 12 -30.60 29.03 -14.29
CA ALA A 12 -29.16 29.13 -14.17
C ALA A 12 -28.65 27.69 -14.00
N VAL A 13 -28.16 27.11 -15.10
CA VAL A 13 -27.35 25.90 -15.04
C VAL A 13 -26.10 26.32 -14.29
N VAL A 14 -26.08 26.05 -12.99
CA VAL A 14 -24.87 26.18 -12.17
C VAL A 14 -23.90 25.17 -12.76
N SER A 15 -23.01 25.65 -13.63
CA SER A 15 -21.90 24.87 -14.12
C SER A 15 -21.13 24.46 -12.87
N ALA A 16 -21.23 23.17 -12.50
CA ALA A 16 -20.46 22.63 -11.41
C ALA A 16 -19.00 22.83 -11.79
N CYS A 17 -18.37 23.86 -11.24
CA CYS A 17 -16.93 24.00 -11.27
C CYS A 17 -16.40 22.63 -10.84
N ALA A 18 -15.60 21.98 -11.70
CA ALA A 18 -14.94 20.74 -11.33
C ALA A 18 -14.14 21.03 -10.06
N ILE A 19 -14.67 20.62 -8.90
CA ILE A 19 -14.02 20.86 -7.63
C ILE A 19 -12.76 20.01 -7.69
N ASN A 20 -11.61 20.66 -7.88
CA ASN A 20 -10.34 19.97 -7.89
C ASN A 20 -10.22 19.28 -6.52
N PRO A 21 -10.20 17.94 -6.43
CA PRO A 21 -10.30 17.25 -5.13
C PRO A 21 -9.13 17.57 -4.19
N SER A 22 -8.02 18.06 -4.73
CA SER A 22 -6.87 18.57 -3.97
C SER A 22 -7.08 19.98 -3.38
N ALA A 23 -8.15 20.68 -3.74
CA ALA A 23 -8.52 21.99 -3.17
C ALA A 23 -9.39 21.89 -1.91
N LEU A 24 -9.78 20.68 -1.50
CA LEU A 24 -10.49 20.46 -0.25
C LEU A 24 -9.53 20.57 0.95
N PRO A 25 -10.00 21.09 2.10
CA PRO A 25 -9.27 21.00 3.37
C PRO A 25 -8.81 19.57 3.67
N GLN A 26 -7.63 19.43 4.27
CA GLN A 26 -6.96 18.15 4.44
C GLN A 26 -7.73 17.16 5.33
N ASP A 27 -8.42 17.66 6.35
CA ASP A 27 -9.32 16.87 7.20
C ASP A 27 -10.45 16.25 6.37
N GLN A 28 -11.08 17.04 5.48
CA GLN A 28 -12.14 16.58 4.60
C GLN A 28 -11.63 15.55 3.58
N ARG A 29 -10.40 15.74 3.08
CA ARG A 29 -9.75 14.77 2.18
C ARG A 29 -9.51 13.44 2.89
N SER A 30 -9.01 13.49 4.12
CA SER A 30 -8.80 12.30 4.97
C SER A 30 -10.10 11.55 5.22
N ALA A 31 -11.16 12.27 5.60
CA ALA A 31 -12.47 11.69 5.83
C ALA A 31 -13.05 11.04 4.56
N ARG A 32 -12.89 11.70 3.40
CA ARG A 32 -13.33 11.13 2.12
C ARG A 32 -12.59 9.83 1.76
N VAL A 33 -11.29 9.77 2.01
CA VAL A 33 -10.48 8.55 1.77
C VAL A 33 -10.94 7.42 2.68
N GLN A 34 -11.11 7.69 3.97
CA GLN A 34 -11.58 6.68 4.94
C GLN A 34 -12.99 6.15 4.61
N ASN A 35 -13.88 7.01 4.11
CA ASN A 35 -15.24 6.63 3.74
C ASN A 35 -15.37 5.99 2.34
N ALA A 36 -14.34 6.06 1.50
CA ALA A 36 -14.37 5.49 0.16
C ALA A 36 -14.27 3.96 0.18
N THR A 37 -14.81 3.29 -0.84
CA THR A 37 -14.66 1.83 -0.99
C THR A 37 -13.23 1.48 -1.40
N THR A 38 -12.78 0.25 -1.11
CA THR A 38 -11.45 -0.22 -1.52
C THR A 38 -11.27 -0.18 -3.04
N SER A 39 -12.32 -0.47 -3.81
CA SER A 39 -12.32 -0.36 -5.27
C SER A 39 -12.13 1.07 -5.75
N ASP A 40 -12.78 2.04 -5.11
CA ASP A 40 -12.65 3.46 -5.47
C ASP A 40 -11.26 4.01 -5.12
N LEU A 41 -10.71 3.59 -3.98
CA LEU A 41 -9.35 3.93 -3.57
C LEU A 41 -8.32 3.36 -4.54
N CYS A 42 -8.44 2.09 -4.90
CA CYS A 42 -7.58 1.51 -5.92
C CYS A 42 -7.73 2.22 -7.27
N ALA A 43 -8.95 2.54 -7.71
CA ALA A 43 -9.18 3.28 -8.94
C ALA A 43 -8.62 4.70 -8.92
N SER A 44 -8.56 5.34 -7.75
CA SER A 44 -7.89 6.62 -7.56
C SER A 44 -6.37 6.47 -7.64
N TYR A 45 -5.80 5.46 -6.95
CA TYR A 45 -4.37 5.18 -6.95
C TYR A 45 -3.82 4.84 -8.34
N SER A 46 -4.50 3.99 -9.10
CA SER A 46 -4.00 3.53 -10.41
C SER A 46 -3.94 4.62 -11.47
N ARG A 47 -4.76 5.66 -11.36
CA ARG A 47 -4.73 6.81 -12.26
C ARG A 47 -3.42 7.60 -12.15
N GLY A 48 -2.69 7.44 -11.05
CA GLY A 48 -1.44 8.16 -10.80
C GLY A 48 -1.72 9.64 -10.61
N THR A 49 -1.83 10.10 -9.37
CA THR A 49 -2.04 11.52 -9.10
C THR A 49 -0.68 12.22 -8.95
N SER A 50 -0.57 13.48 -9.39
CA SER A 50 0.53 14.38 -9.03
C SER A 50 0.43 14.92 -7.59
N ASP A 51 -0.67 14.58 -6.92
CA ASP A 51 -0.99 15.00 -5.56
C ASP A 51 -0.37 14.00 -4.57
N ALA A 52 0.88 14.27 -4.17
CA ALA A 52 1.65 13.41 -3.28
C ALA A 52 0.91 13.12 -1.96
N LEU A 53 0.29 14.14 -1.36
CA LEU A 53 -0.50 14.00 -0.14
C LEU A 53 -1.70 13.06 -0.35
N GLY A 54 -2.43 13.23 -1.45
CA GLY A 54 -3.58 12.38 -1.77
C GLY A 54 -3.17 10.92 -1.96
N ASN A 55 -2.03 10.68 -2.63
CA ASN A 55 -1.48 9.33 -2.77
C ASN A 55 -1.11 8.73 -1.42
N GLN A 56 -0.42 9.48 -0.54
CA GLN A 56 -0.06 9.00 0.80
C GLN A 56 -1.31 8.63 1.64
N MET A 57 -2.37 9.45 1.59
CA MET A 57 -3.63 9.16 2.28
C MET A 57 -4.26 7.86 1.77
N ILE A 58 -4.32 7.69 0.45
CA ILE A 58 -4.90 6.50 -0.17
C ILE A 58 -4.07 5.25 0.18
N GLU A 59 -2.74 5.34 0.11
CA GLU A 59 -1.85 4.22 0.43
C GLU A 59 -1.97 3.78 1.89
N ALA A 60 -1.94 4.73 2.84
CA ALA A 60 -2.10 4.42 4.25
C ALA A 60 -3.45 3.74 4.52
N GLU A 61 -4.54 4.27 3.97
CA GLU A 61 -5.88 3.68 4.15
C GLU A 61 -5.99 2.28 3.53
N LEU A 62 -5.43 2.08 2.34
CA LEU A 62 -5.43 0.76 1.70
C LEU A 62 -4.63 -0.26 2.53
N VAL A 63 -3.47 0.12 3.07
CA VAL A 63 -2.67 -0.79 3.91
C VAL A 63 -3.35 -1.07 5.24
N VAL A 64 -4.04 -0.10 5.86
CA VAL A 64 -4.88 -0.38 7.04
C VAL A 64 -5.96 -1.42 6.72
N ARG A 65 -6.47 -1.45 5.49
CA ARG A 65 -7.44 -2.47 5.02
C ARG A 65 -6.79 -3.79 4.59
N GLY A 66 -5.48 -3.95 4.76
CA GLY A 66 -4.74 -5.15 4.35
C GLY A 66 -4.49 -5.25 2.85
N ILE A 67 -4.62 -4.14 2.10
CA ILE A 67 -4.39 -4.10 0.65
C ILE A 67 -2.99 -3.53 0.39
N THR A 68 -2.13 -4.34 -0.24
CA THR A 68 -0.73 -3.96 -0.54
C THR A 68 -0.48 -3.71 -2.03
N GLN A 69 -1.48 -3.97 -2.87
CA GLN A 69 -1.42 -3.72 -4.31
C GLN A 69 -2.81 -3.44 -4.86
N CYS A 70 -2.88 -2.61 -5.89
CA CYS A 70 -4.08 -2.41 -6.68
C CYS A 70 -3.84 -2.97 -8.07
N TRP A 71 -4.61 -4.00 -8.43
CA TRP A 71 -4.33 -4.84 -9.59
C TRP A 71 -2.88 -5.35 -9.55
N SER A 72 -2.10 -5.15 -10.61
CA SER A 72 -0.70 -5.59 -10.70
C SER A 72 0.32 -4.54 -10.26
N ARG A 73 -0.11 -3.49 -9.54
CA ARG A 73 0.76 -2.39 -9.10
C ARG A 73 0.85 -2.37 -7.57
N PRO A 74 2.05 -2.59 -6.99
CA PRO A 74 2.23 -2.44 -5.55
C PRO A 74 1.99 -0.98 -5.13
N LEU A 75 1.56 -0.80 -3.88
CA LEU A 75 1.47 0.52 -3.25
C LEU A 75 2.86 1.08 -2.98
N GLY A 76 2.98 2.40 -2.79
CA GLY A 76 4.18 3.01 -2.26
C GLY A 76 5.27 3.32 -3.28
N GLN A 77 5.08 3.11 -4.58
CA GLN A 77 6.15 3.29 -5.58
C GLN A 77 6.70 4.73 -5.62
N ALA A 78 5.85 5.72 -5.36
CA ALA A 78 6.24 7.12 -5.26
C ALA A 78 6.62 7.47 -3.82
N THR A 79 5.76 7.13 -2.85
CA THR A 79 5.92 7.47 -1.43
C THR A 79 7.18 6.90 -0.80
N ALA A 80 7.56 5.67 -1.15
CA ALA A 80 8.79 5.04 -0.64
C ALA A 80 10.08 5.78 -1.03
N ARG A 81 10.02 6.71 -2.00
CA ARG A 81 11.16 7.55 -2.37
C ARG A 81 11.43 8.65 -1.35
N ALA A 82 10.41 9.07 -0.61
CA ALA A 82 10.57 10.06 0.45
C ALA A 82 11.27 9.48 1.67
N PHE A 83 11.24 8.15 1.87
CA PHE A 83 11.77 7.52 3.08
C PHE A 83 13.22 7.94 3.41
N GLY A 84 13.39 8.53 4.60
CA GLY A 84 14.65 9.05 5.12
C GLY A 84 15.12 10.38 4.51
N GLN A 85 14.28 11.07 3.74
CA GLN A 85 14.56 12.40 3.20
C GLN A 85 13.90 13.46 4.08
N ALA A 86 14.67 14.28 4.79
CA ALA A 86 14.14 15.39 5.59
C ALA A 86 13.55 16.51 4.69
N ILE A 87 12.31 16.33 4.25
CA ILE A 87 11.55 17.24 3.38
C ILE A 87 10.90 18.35 4.21
N TYR A 88 10.48 18.03 5.43
CA TYR A 88 9.81 18.92 6.37
C TYR A 88 10.76 19.30 7.52
N ASP A 89 10.87 20.59 7.80
CA ASP A 89 11.72 21.09 8.88
C ASP A 89 11.09 20.80 10.24
N ARG A 90 11.80 20.03 11.08
CA ARG A 90 11.43 19.65 12.45
C ARG A 90 12.35 20.27 13.51
N SER A 91 13.15 21.28 13.15
CA SER A 91 14.12 21.90 14.06
C SER A 91 13.50 22.75 15.20
N GLY A 92 12.18 23.00 15.14
CA GLY A 92 11.43 23.73 16.16
C GLY A 92 10.83 22.83 17.24
N ALA A 93 10.59 23.40 18.42
CA ALA A 93 9.85 22.70 19.48
C ALA A 93 8.39 22.48 19.04
N VAL A 94 7.91 21.24 19.12
CA VAL A 94 6.50 20.91 18.93
C VAL A 94 5.72 21.41 20.15
N ALA A 95 4.80 22.35 19.94
CA ALA A 95 3.88 22.80 20.97
C ALA A 95 2.64 21.88 20.95
N THR A 96 2.66 20.80 21.70
CA THR A 96 1.50 19.90 21.81
C THR A 96 0.40 20.58 22.62
N THR A 97 -0.70 20.91 21.97
CA THR A 97 -1.93 21.35 22.65
C THR A 97 -2.92 20.20 22.69
N GLY A 98 -3.03 19.48 23.81
CA GLY A 98 -4.01 18.39 23.97
C GLY A 98 -3.39 17.04 24.33
N VAL A 99 -4.09 15.97 23.95
CA VAL A 99 -3.61 14.58 24.12
C VAL A 99 -2.51 14.34 23.10
N ASP A 100 -1.37 13.86 23.58
CA ASP A 100 -0.25 13.45 22.75
C ASP A 100 -0.39 11.99 22.31
N TYR A 101 0.15 11.65 21.15
CA TYR A 101 0.12 10.29 20.63
C TYR A 101 1.52 9.85 20.26
N ASP A 102 1.89 8.66 20.70
CA ASP A 102 3.16 8.01 20.36
C ASP A 102 2.94 6.92 19.29
N CYS A 103 4.02 6.54 18.61
CA CYS A 103 3.97 5.44 17.63
C CYS A 103 3.44 4.13 18.22
N SER A 104 3.65 3.88 19.52
CA SER A 104 3.15 2.69 20.22
C SER A 104 1.63 2.68 20.45
N ASP A 105 0.94 3.81 20.28
CA ASP A 105 -0.52 3.89 20.46
C ASP A 105 -1.30 3.34 19.26
N PHE A 106 -0.61 3.12 18.14
CA PHE A 106 -1.21 2.66 16.89
C PHE A 106 -0.98 1.15 16.69
N ALA A 107 -2.01 0.46 16.22
CA ALA A 107 -1.95 -0.98 15.98
C ALA A 107 -1.02 -1.37 14.80
N SER A 108 -0.72 -0.42 13.91
CA SER A 108 0.19 -0.58 12.78
C SER A 108 0.76 0.76 12.32
N ALA A 109 1.91 0.74 11.63
CA ALA A 109 2.51 1.96 11.11
C ALA A 109 1.63 2.63 10.03
N ALA A 110 0.91 1.85 9.21
CA ALA A 110 -0.14 2.38 8.33
C ALA A 110 -1.24 3.16 9.08
N SER A 111 -1.65 2.68 10.26
CA SER A 111 -2.67 3.38 11.07
C SER A 111 -2.12 4.66 11.69
N ALA A 112 -0.85 4.68 12.10
CA ALA A 112 -0.13 5.89 12.53
C ALA A 112 -0.04 6.91 11.40
N GLN A 113 0.39 6.51 10.20
CA GLN A 113 0.44 7.39 9.04
C GLN A 113 -0.93 7.99 8.72
N ARG A 114 -1.98 7.17 8.73
CA ARG A 114 -3.33 7.64 8.46
C ARG A 114 -3.78 8.70 9.46
N PHE A 115 -3.49 8.49 10.75
CA PHE A 115 -3.78 9.47 11.79
C PHE A 115 -2.97 10.75 11.60
N PHE A 116 -1.65 10.63 11.41
CA PHE A 116 -0.74 11.75 11.15
C PHE A 116 -1.24 12.64 10.00
N LEU A 117 -1.62 12.04 8.87
CA LEU A 117 -2.18 12.78 7.73
C LEU A 117 -3.54 13.41 8.03
N ALA A 118 -4.36 12.81 8.88
CA ALA A 118 -5.64 13.39 9.29
C ALA A 118 -5.46 14.58 10.26
N SER A 119 -4.39 14.57 11.05
CA SER A 119 -4.04 15.61 12.02
C SER A 119 -3.26 16.80 11.42
N GLY A 120 -3.04 16.80 10.10
CA GLY A 120 -2.37 17.89 9.37
C GLY A 120 -0.97 17.57 8.86
N GLY A 121 -0.46 16.37 9.11
CA GLY A 121 0.79 15.88 8.52
C GLY A 121 0.68 15.77 7.00
N PRO A 122 1.76 15.98 6.23
CA PRO A 122 3.12 16.15 6.71
C PRO A 122 3.50 17.59 7.07
N PHE A 123 2.65 18.56 6.76
CA PHE A 123 2.93 19.98 6.99
C PHE A 123 2.95 20.37 8.47
N SER A 124 2.18 19.68 9.31
CA SER A 124 2.15 19.88 10.76
C SER A 124 2.31 18.53 11.45
N ASP A 125 3.26 18.45 12.38
CA ASP A 125 3.50 17.26 13.20
C ASP A 125 3.32 17.61 14.68
N GLN A 126 2.06 17.69 15.09
CA GLN A 126 1.68 18.12 16.45
C GLN A 126 1.98 17.06 17.53
N HIS A 127 2.22 15.83 17.09
CA HIS A 127 2.41 14.65 17.93
C HIS A 127 3.83 14.08 17.78
N ASP A 128 4.72 14.80 17.09
CA ASP A 128 6.11 14.39 16.84
C ASP A 128 6.25 12.95 16.30
N LEU A 129 5.30 12.54 15.44
CA LEU A 129 5.24 11.20 14.86
C LEU A 129 6.20 11.04 13.68
N ASP A 130 6.65 12.13 13.06
CA ASP A 130 7.55 12.21 11.89
C ASP A 130 8.75 13.11 12.21
N ARG A 131 9.53 12.69 13.23
CA ARG A 131 10.66 13.46 13.75
C ARG A 131 11.81 13.62 12.75
N ASP A 132 12.00 12.66 11.84
CA ASP A 132 12.99 12.77 10.75
C ASP A 132 12.50 13.63 9.57
N GLY A 133 11.22 13.97 9.55
CA GLY A 133 10.65 14.99 8.66
C GLY A 133 10.54 14.50 7.22
N ASP A 134 10.38 13.20 7.00
CA ASP A 134 10.23 12.63 5.66
C ASP A 134 8.77 12.56 5.19
N GLY A 135 7.84 12.96 6.06
CA GLY A 135 6.41 12.94 5.84
C GLY A 135 5.78 11.56 6.04
N LEU A 136 6.53 10.61 6.60
CA LEU A 136 6.15 9.22 6.84
C LEU A 136 6.28 8.93 8.34
N ALA A 137 5.18 9.10 9.06
CA ALA A 137 5.11 8.91 10.50
C ALA A 137 5.54 7.50 10.93
N CYS A 138 6.28 7.45 12.05
CA CYS A 138 6.71 6.23 12.71
C CYS A 138 7.46 5.29 11.74
N GLU A 139 7.15 3.99 11.77
CA GLU A 139 7.79 3.01 10.90
C GLU A 139 7.16 2.94 9.50
N TRP A 140 6.23 3.84 9.13
CA TRP A 140 5.48 3.77 7.89
C TRP A 140 6.38 3.77 6.67
N GLY A 141 7.42 4.60 6.67
CA GLY A 141 8.37 4.65 5.57
C GLY A 141 9.11 3.34 5.32
N THR A 142 9.37 2.56 6.38
CA THR A 142 9.94 1.21 6.25
C THR A 142 8.91 0.24 5.67
N GLU A 143 7.68 0.25 6.19
CA GLU A 143 6.60 -0.64 5.74
C GLU A 143 6.25 -0.38 4.25
N ILE A 144 6.02 0.86 3.87
CA ILE A 144 5.61 1.21 2.50
C ILE A 144 6.72 0.93 1.48
N ARG A 145 7.99 1.06 1.89
CA ARG A 145 9.14 0.67 1.06
C ARG A 145 9.23 -0.85 0.88
N GLN A 146 8.92 -1.64 1.91
CA GLN A 146 8.84 -3.10 1.77
C GLN A 146 7.71 -3.50 0.82
N ILE A 147 6.55 -2.87 0.93
CA ILE A 147 5.41 -3.10 0.02
C ILE A 147 5.79 -2.75 -1.42
N ALA A 148 6.38 -1.57 -1.65
CA ALA A 148 6.79 -1.13 -2.98
C ALA A 148 7.81 -2.07 -3.65
N ASN A 149 8.71 -2.66 -2.85
CA ASN A 149 9.73 -3.60 -3.30
C ASN A 149 9.25 -5.06 -3.36
N SER A 150 8.06 -5.35 -2.81
CA SER A 150 7.51 -6.70 -2.82
C SER A 150 7.25 -7.12 -4.25
N ARG A 151 7.98 -8.13 -4.72
CA ARG A 151 7.71 -8.74 -6.02
C ARG A 151 6.30 -9.34 -5.96
N PRO A 152 5.40 -9.01 -6.90
CA PRO A 152 4.17 -9.78 -7.01
C PRO A 152 4.58 -11.24 -7.17
N ALA A 153 3.99 -12.13 -6.37
CA ALA A 153 4.24 -13.56 -6.49
C ALA A 153 3.87 -13.95 -7.91
N VAL A 154 4.86 -14.01 -8.80
CA VAL A 154 4.71 -14.66 -10.09
C VAL A 154 4.36 -16.08 -9.69
N ARG A 155 3.11 -16.47 -9.92
CA ARG A 155 2.77 -17.90 -9.97
C ARG A 155 3.49 -18.40 -11.22
N ILE A 156 4.79 -18.61 -11.10
CA ILE A 156 5.51 -19.50 -11.98
C ILE A 156 4.86 -20.82 -11.62
N SER A 157 3.90 -21.26 -12.44
CA SER A 157 3.57 -22.66 -12.55
C SER A 157 4.89 -23.33 -12.83
N THR A 158 5.61 -23.76 -11.79
CA THR A 158 6.80 -24.58 -11.97
C THR A 158 6.32 -25.71 -12.86
N PRO A 159 6.82 -25.84 -14.10
CA PRO A 159 6.40 -26.93 -14.95
C PRO A 159 6.68 -28.18 -14.12
N THR A 160 5.63 -28.95 -13.82
CA THR A 160 5.75 -30.19 -13.09
C THR A 160 6.71 -31.05 -13.89
N ARG A 161 7.99 -31.06 -13.50
CA ARG A 161 8.98 -31.90 -14.14
C ARG A 161 8.43 -33.31 -14.00
N PRO A 162 8.18 -34.05 -15.10
CA PRO A 162 7.71 -35.42 -14.97
C PRO A 162 8.73 -36.14 -14.10
N ARG A 163 8.24 -36.69 -12.98
CA ARG A 163 9.03 -37.41 -12.00
C ARG A 163 9.58 -38.64 -12.72
N GLN A 164 10.82 -38.58 -13.19
CA GLN A 164 11.50 -39.75 -13.74
C GLN A 164 11.54 -40.80 -12.63
N SER A 165 10.66 -41.79 -12.72
CA SER A 165 10.67 -42.96 -11.85
C SER A 165 11.95 -43.73 -12.16
N SER A 166 12.91 -43.69 -11.25
CA SER A 166 14.11 -44.53 -11.27
C SER A 166 13.81 -46.01 -10.99
N LEU A 167 12.53 -46.42 -11.02
CA LEU A 167 12.04 -47.76 -10.66
C LEU A 167 12.50 -48.89 -11.60
N GLY A 168 13.34 -48.62 -12.59
CA GLY A 168 13.78 -49.64 -13.56
C GLY A 168 15.29 -49.79 -13.73
N ARG A 169 16.14 -49.06 -13.00
CA ARG A 169 17.60 -49.14 -13.18
C ARG A 169 18.27 -49.76 -11.96
N CYS A 170 18.82 -50.95 -12.16
CA CYS A 170 19.57 -51.71 -11.17
C CYS A 170 21.05 -51.32 -11.19
N TYR A 171 21.64 -51.24 -10.01
CA TYR A 171 23.05 -50.93 -9.80
C TYR A 171 23.70 -52.05 -8.98
N THR A 172 24.95 -52.38 -9.28
CA THR A 172 25.72 -53.38 -8.51
C THR A 172 26.51 -52.68 -7.40
N GLY A 173 26.37 -53.15 -6.17
CA GLY A 173 27.08 -52.63 -5.01
C GLY A 173 28.51 -53.19 -4.87
N PRO A 174 29.33 -52.59 -3.98
CA PRO A 174 30.72 -53.02 -3.75
C PRO A 174 30.88 -54.47 -3.24
N ARG A 175 29.80 -55.05 -2.70
CA ARG A 175 29.74 -56.42 -2.17
C ARG A 175 29.04 -57.40 -3.14
N GLY A 176 28.81 -56.99 -4.39
CA GLY A 176 28.23 -57.84 -5.44
C GLY A 176 26.70 -57.92 -5.48
N GLY A 177 25.97 -57.42 -4.48
CA GLY A 177 24.49 -57.37 -4.50
C GLY A 177 23.93 -56.21 -5.33
N THR A 178 22.71 -56.35 -5.86
CA THR A 178 22.01 -55.32 -6.64
C THR A 178 21.21 -54.37 -5.75
N TYR A 179 20.96 -53.14 -6.23
CA TYR A 179 20.09 -52.17 -5.56
C TYR A 179 19.45 -51.19 -6.55
N THR A 180 18.33 -50.58 -6.14
CA THR A 180 17.71 -49.44 -6.83
C THR A 180 17.94 -48.13 -6.06
N ILE A 181 17.80 -46.99 -6.76
CA ILE A 181 17.77 -45.67 -6.12
C ILE A 181 16.31 -45.25 -5.93
N THR A 182 15.88 -45.09 -4.69
CA THR A 182 14.55 -44.58 -4.33
C THR A 182 14.37 -43.14 -4.76
N ALA A 183 13.12 -42.66 -4.79
CA ALA A 183 12.82 -41.27 -5.13
C ALA A 183 13.47 -40.25 -4.17
N SER A 184 13.86 -40.66 -2.96
CA SER A 184 14.59 -39.83 -1.99
C SER A 184 16.10 -39.91 -2.12
N GLY A 185 16.63 -40.63 -3.12
CA GLY A 185 18.07 -40.80 -3.35
C GLY A 185 18.74 -41.91 -2.53
N ASN A 186 17.99 -42.59 -1.67
CA ASN A 186 18.51 -43.69 -0.84
C ASN A 186 18.61 -44.99 -1.64
N ARG A 187 19.59 -45.82 -1.29
CA ARG A 187 19.77 -47.16 -1.89
C ARG A 187 18.78 -48.13 -1.25
N ASN A 188 18.04 -48.85 -2.08
CA ASN A 188 17.15 -49.93 -1.65
C ASN A 188 17.72 -51.28 -2.13
N TYR A 189 18.04 -52.15 -1.19
CA TYR A 189 18.62 -53.48 -1.42
C TYR A 189 17.57 -54.61 -1.35
N ASP A 190 16.29 -54.30 -1.11
CA ASP A 190 15.21 -55.28 -1.03
C ASP A 190 14.78 -55.83 -2.42
N GLY A 191 15.42 -55.36 -3.49
CA GLY A 191 15.24 -55.93 -4.82
C GLY A 191 15.55 -54.96 -5.96
N CYS A 192 16.45 -55.43 -6.81
CA CYS A 192 16.32 -55.55 -8.26
C CYS A 192 16.42 -57.05 -8.55
#